data_AF-A0A164K2C4-F1
#
_entry.id   AF-A0A164K2C4-F1
#
_cell.length_a   1.000
_cell.length_b   1.000
_cell.length_c   1.000
_cell.angle_alpha   90.00
_cell.angle_beta   90.00
_cell.angle_gamma   90.00
#
_symmetry.space_group_name_H-M   'P 1'
#
loop_
_entity.id
_entity.type
_entity.pdbx_description
1 polymer ?
#
loop_
_entity_poly.entity_id
_entity_poly.type
_entity_poly.pdbx_seq_one_letter_code
_entity_poly.pdbx_strand_id
1 'polypeptide(L)'
;MVEPRRGRRGRVVTRYTDLDDCAAAALTVCERVREMGPLETYRHLAAQCARDPERMAQILMALAAFVDIEAPLSVLRARVDAIVEDRVRAAGRVVTA
;
A
#
# COMPACT_ATOMS: atom_id res chain seq x y z
N MET A 1 -5.74 0.27 -53.27
CA MET A 1 -6.74 -0.08 -52.24
C MET A 1 -6.01 -0.76 -51.10
N VAL A 2 -5.93 -0.13 -49.93
CA VAL A 2 -5.26 -0.66 -48.74
C VAL A 2 -6.32 -0.79 -47.66
N GLU A 3 -6.71 -2.01 -47.32
CA GLU A 3 -7.60 -2.27 -46.19
C GLU A 3 -6.87 -2.05 -44.86
N PRO A 4 -7.43 -1.31 -43.91
CA PRO A 4 -6.81 -1.19 -42.59
C PRO A 4 -7.08 -2.47 -41.80
N ARG A 5 -6.01 -3.19 -41.45
CA ARG A 5 -6.06 -4.30 -40.48
C ARG A 5 -6.61 -3.77 -39.16
N ARG A 6 -7.82 -4.21 -38.80
CA ARG A 6 -8.39 -4.03 -37.45
C ARG A 6 -7.46 -4.68 -36.44
N GLY A 7 -6.61 -3.86 -35.81
CA GLY A 7 -5.85 -4.23 -34.64
C GLY A 7 -6.82 -4.65 -33.54
N ARG A 8 -6.88 -5.95 -33.28
CA ARG A 8 -7.57 -6.55 -32.13
C ARG A 8 -7.05 -5.82 -30.90
N ARG A 9 -7.86 -4.94 -30.30
CA ARG A 9 -7.59 -4.44 -28.94
C ARG A 9 -7.67 -5.66 -28.04
N GLY A 10 -6.52 -6.29 -27.79
CA GLY A 10 -6.39 -7.25 -26.71
C GLY A 10 -6.81 -6.50 -25.45
N ARG A 11 -7.97 -6.86 -24.91
CA ARG A 11 -8.34 -6.47 -23.56
C ARG A 11 -7.25 -7.07 -22.69
N VAL A 12 -6.36 -6.25 -22.16
CA VAL A 12 -5.51 -6.66 -21.04
C VAL A 12 -6.50 -6.91 -19.92
N VAL A 13 -6.89 -8.18 -19.77
CA VAL A 13 -7.69 -8.62 -18.65
C VAL A 13 -6.69 -8.76 -17.51
N THR A 14 -6.48 -7.68 -16.78
CA THR A 14 -5.84 -7.75 -15.46
C THR A 14 -6.67 -8.75 -14.66
N ARG A 15 -6.03 -9.82 -14.14
CA ARG A 15 -6.76 -10.98 -13.59
C ARG A 15 -7.68 -10.64 -12.43
N TYR A 16 -7.46 -9.51 -11.79
CA TYR A 16 -8.30 -8.97 -10.73
C TYR A 16 -9.10 -7.80 -11.30
N THR A 17 -10.32 -8.11 -11.71
CA THR A 17 -11.32 -7.13 -12.20
C THR A 17 -12.16 -6.57 -11.06
N ASP A 18 -11.98 -7.06 -9.83
CA ASP A 18 -12.75 -6.61 -8.68
C ASP A 18 -11.95 -5.57 -7.88
N LEU A 19 -12.23 -4.30 -8.18
CA LEU A 19 -11.63 -3.15 -7.51
C LEU A 19 -12.12 -3.04 -6.06
N ASP A 20 -13.31 -3.54 -5.76
CA ASP A 20 -13.88 -3.51 -4.41
C ASP A 20 -13.13 -4.50 -3.51
N ASP A 21 -12.79 -5.68 -4.02
CA ASP A 21 -11.91 -6.63 -3.32
C ASP A 21 -10.52 -6.06 -3.03
N CYS A 22 -9.95 -5.30 -3.98
CA CYS A 22 -8.66 -4.65 -3.79
C CYS A 22 -8.73 -3.53 -2.74
N ALA A 23 -9.82 -2.76 -2.73
CA ALA A 23 -10.07 -1.73 -1.73
C ALA A 23 -10.30 -2.33 -0.33
N ALA A 24 -11.07 -3.40 -0.23
CA ALA A 24 -11.28 -4.14 1.02
C ALA A 24 -9.96 -4.72 1.56
N ALA A 25 -9.16 -5.34 0.69
CA ALA A 25 -7.85 -5.85 1.06
C ALA A 25 -6.89 -4.74 1.52
N ALA A 26 -6.89 -3.59 0.85
CA ALA A 26 -6.12 -2.41 1.25
C ALA A 26 -6.55 -1.92 2.64
N LEU A 27 -7.85 -1.84 2.92
CA LEU A 27 -8.37 -1.46 4.23
C LEU A 27 -7.91 -2.45 5.32
N THR A 28 -8.02 -3.76 5.06
CA THR A 28 -7.52 -4.79 6.00
C THR A 28 -6.03 -4.66 6.26
N VAL A 29 -5.22 -4.31 5.24
CA VAL A 29 -3.79 -4.03 5.45
C VAL A 29 -3.60 -2.83 6.39
N CYS A 30 -4.36 -1.74 6.19
CA CYS A 30 -4.31 -0.57 7.08
C CYS A 30 -4.69 -0.91 8.53
N GLU A 31 -5.74 -1.70 8.73
CA GLU A 31 -6.17 -2.17 10.06
C GLU A 31 -5.06 -3.01 10.71
N ARG A 32 -4.51 -3.98 9.98
CA ARG A 32 -3.44 -4.85 10.47
C ARG A 32 -2.17 -4.11 10.83
N VAL A 33 -1.78 -3.09 10.08
CA VAL A 33 -0.60 -2.24 10.40
C VAL A 33 -0.78 -1.49 11.72
N ARG A 34 -2.02 -1.23 12.16
CA ARG A 34 -2.30 -0.62 13.46
C ARG A 34 -2.25 -1.61 14.62
N GLU A 35 -2.55 -2.87 14.35
CA GLU A 35 -2.67 -3.93 15.36
C GLU A 35 -1.38 -4.75 15.54
N MET A 36 -0.59 -4.90 14.47
CA MET A 36 0.62 -5.75 14.46
C MET A 36 1.91 -4.94 14.63
N GLY A 37 2.93 -5.60 15.18
CA GLY A 37 4.27 -5.01 15.29
C GLY A 37 4.94 -4.81 13.90
N PRO A 38 5.94 -3.91 13.78
CA PRO A 38 6.62 -3.65 12.50
C PRO A 38 7.23 -4.89 11.84
N LEU A 39 7.83 -5.79 12.65
CA LEU A 39 8.46 -7.01 12.14
C LEU A 39 7.44 -8.03 11.60
N GLU A 40 6.29 -8.15 12.25
CA GLU A 40 5.21 -9.03 11.84
C GLU A 40 4.55 -8.52 10.56
N THR A 41 4.32 -7.20 10.49
CA THR A 41 3.84 -6.51 9.28
C THR A 41 4.79 -6.75 8.11
N TYR A 42 6.09 -6.58 8.30
CA TYR A 42 7.10 -6.86 7.28
C TYR A 42 7.00 -8.31 6.76
N ARG A 43 7.01 -9.29 7.67
CA ARG A 43 6.95 -10.72 7.29
C ARG A 43 5.67 -11.04 6.52
N HIS A 44 4.54 -10.49 6.96
CA HIS A 44 3.25 -10.70 6.31
C HIS A 44 3.24 -10.15 4.88
N LEU A 45 3.64 -8.89 4.70
CA LEU A 45 3.67 -8.24 3.38
C LEU A 45 4.68 -8.92 2.44
N ALA A 46 5.87 -9.25 2.95
CA ALA A 46 6.88 -9.96 2.16
C ALA A 46 6.36 -11.32 1.64
N ALA A 47 5.68 -12.09 2.50
CA ALA A 47 5.08 -13.36 2.10
C ALA A 47 3.97 -13.18 1.04
N GLN A 48 3.14 -12.14 1.16
CA GLN A 48 2.09 -11.88 0.18
C GLN A 48 2.64 -11.41 -1.17
N CYS A 49 3.63 -10.52 -1.18
CA CYS A 49 4.30 -10.07 -2.41
C CYS A 49 5.01 -11.22 -3.13
N ALA A 50 5.59 -12.18 -2.39
CA ALA A 50 6.22 -13.35 -2.98
C ALA A 50 5.18 -14.34 -3.56
N ARG A 51 4.01 -14.45 -2.93
CA ARG A 51 2.95 -15.37 -3.34
C ARG A 51 2.16 -14.88 -4.55
N ASP A 52 1.81 -13.60 -4.58
CA ASP A 52 0.95 -13.01 -5.61
C ASP A 52 1.32 -11.53 -5.88
N PRO A 53 2.39 -11.30 -6.66
CA PRO A 53 2.91 -9.95 -6.88
C PRO A 53 1.96 -9.07 -7.70
N GLU A 54 1.20 -9.64 -8.64
CA GLU A 54 0.24 -8.87 -9.47
C GLU A 54 -0.90 -8.32 -8.60
N ARG A 55 -1.48 -9.16 -7.73
CA ARG A 55 -2.52 -8.72 -6.81
C ARG A 55 -1.99 -7.69 -5.80
N MET A 56 -0.80 -7.93 -5.26
CA MET A 56 -0.19 -6.98 -4.31
C MET A 56 0.09 -5.63 -4.95
N ALA A 57 0.47 -5.56 -6.22
CA ALA A 57 0.61 -4.29 -6.92
C ALA A 57 -0.71 -3.51 -6.94
N GLN A 58 -1.83 -4.17 -7.19
CA GLN A 58 -3.14 -3.52 -7.20
C GLN A 58 -3.60 -3.08 -5.80
N ILE A 59 -3.34 -3.90 -4.78
CA ILE A 59 -3.60 -3.53 -3.37
C ILE A 59 -2.77 -2.30 -2.98
N LEU A 60 -1.49 -2.26 -3.35
CA LEU A 60 -0.62 -1.11 -3.12
C LEU A 60 -1.11 0.14 -3.86
N MET A 61 -1.60 -0.01 -5.09
CA MET A 61 -2.23 1.09 -5.83
C MET A 61 -3.53 1.56 -5.15
N ALA A 62 -4.34 0.66 -4.59
CA ALA A 62 -5.52 1.02 -3.82
C ALA A 62 -5.16 1.70 -2.49
N LEU A 63 -4.11 1.26 -1.80
CA LEU A 63 -3.57 1.92 -0.61
C LEU A 63 -3.15 3.37 -0.87
N ALA A 64 -2.62 3.65 -2.07
CA ALA A 64 -2.25 5.01 -2.45
C ALA A 64 -3.45 5.99 -2.46
N ALA A 65 -4.69 5.51 -2.55
CA ALA A 65 -5.88 6.36 -2.42
C ALA A 65 -6.05 6.94 -1.00
N PHE A 66 -5.44 6.32 0.01
CA PHE A 66 -5.42 6.80 1.39
C PHE A 66 -4.21 7.68 1.71
N VAL A 67 -3.27 7.82 0.77
CA VAL A 67 -2.14 8.73 0.86
C VAL A 67 -2.57 10.03 0.18
N ASP A 68 -2.31 11.16 0.82
CA ASP A 68 -2.46 12.46 0.17
C ASP A 68 -1.40 12.58 -0.95
N ILE A 69 -1.77 12.16 -2.16
CA ILE A 69 -0.89 12.15 -3.33
C ILE A 69 -0.66 13.55 -3.91
N GLU A 70 -1.47 14.54 -3.51
CA GLU A 70 -1.30 15.95 -3.89
C GLU A 70 -0.24 16.63 -3.02
N ALA A 71 -0.06 16.15 -1.78
CA ALA A 71 1.02 16.60 -0.93
C ALA A 71 2.41 16.20 -1.50
N PRO A 72 3.39 17.13 -1.51
CA PRO A 72 4.76 16.78 -1.84
C PRO A 72 5.29 15.69 -0.90
N LEU A 73 6.09 14.76 -1.45
CA LEU A 73 6.70 13.67 -0.67
C LEU A 73 7.50 14.18 0.56
N SER A 74 8.09 15.37 0.48
CA SER A 74 8.79 16.01 1.60
C SER A 74 7.87 16.30 2.79
N VAL A 75 6.62 16.71 2.54
CA VAL A 75 5.61 17.00 3.57
C VAL A 75 5.16 15.70 4.25
N LEU A 76 4.90 14.66 3.47
CA LEU A 76 4.56 13.34 4.00
C LEU A 76 5.69 12.76 4.85
N ARG A 77 6.95 12.92 4.39
CA ARG A 77 8.14 12.46 5.13
C ARG A 77 8.32 13.20 6.45
N ALA A 78 8.23 14.53 6.44
CA ALA A 78 8.31 15.33 7.66
C ALA A 78 7.26 14.92 8.70
N ARG A 79 6.04 14.58 8.25
CA ARG A 79 4.98 14.06 9.11
C ARG A 79 5.34 12.70 9.73
N VAL A 80 5.93 11.79 8.96
CA VAL A 80 6.37 10.48 9.46
C VAL A 80 7.50 10.66 10.49
N ASP A 81 8.50 11.48 10.17
CA ASP A 81 9.64 11.73 11.05
C ASP A 81 9.17 12.30 12.40
N ALA A 82 8.25 13.27 12.40
CA ALA A 82 7.65 13.82 13.62
C ALA A 82 6.91 12.75 14.45
N ILE A 83 6.13 11.86 13.82
CA ILE A 83 5.44 10.76 14.53
C ILE A 83 6.45 9.79 15.16
N VAL A 84 7.54 9.48 14.45
CA VAL A 84 8.59 8.58 14.97
C VAL A 84 9.30 9.23 16.15
N GLU A 85 9.69 10.50 16.03
CA GLU A 85 10.31 11.26 17.12
C GLU A 85 9.42 11.29 18.37
N ASP A 86 8.12 11.55 18.20
CA ASP A 86 7.16 11.56 19.31
C ASP A 86 7.03 10.18 19.96
N ARG A 87 7.02 9.10 19.18
CA ARG A 87 7.00 7.72 19.70
C ARG A 87 8.26 7.37 20.48
N VAL A 88 9.44 7.74 19.96
CA VAL A 88 10.72 7.52 20.65
C VAL A 88 10.76 8.29 21.96
N ARG A 89 10.30 9.55 21.95
CA ARG A 89 10.21 10.38 23.16
C ARG A 89 9.23 9.79 24.18
N ALA A 90 8.08 9.30 23.75
CA ALA A 90 7.10 8.65 24.62
C ALA A 90 7.67 7.37 25.27
N ALA A 91 8.34 6.53 24.49
CA ALA A 91 8.99 5.32 25.01
C ALA A 91 10.09 5.64 26.04
N GLY A 92 10.92 6.66 25.79
CA GLY A 92 11.95 7.10 26.73
C GLY A 92 11.39 7.58 28.07
N ARG A 93 10.22 8.24 28.07
CA ARG A 93 9.54 8.69 29.30
C ARG A 93 9.02 7.53 30.16
N VAL A 94 8.57 6.44 29.54
CA VAL A 94 8.05 5.25 30.24
C VAL A 94 9.17 4.48 30.95
N VAL A 95 10.40 4.49 30.41
CA VAL A 95 11.55 3.77 31.00
C VAL A 95 12.15 4.51 32.20
N THR A 96 11.94 5.81 32.31
CA THR A 96 12.46 6.65 33.41
C THR A 96 11.49 6.87 34.58
N ALA A 97 10.27 6.34 34.50
CA ALA A 97 9.25 6.42 35.54
C ALA A 97 9.18 5.10 36.33
#